data_AF-A0A1M6HMC8-F1
#
_entry.id   AF-A0A1M6HMC8-F1
#
_cell.length_a   1.000
_cell.length_b   1.000
_cell.length_c   1.000
_cell.angle_alpha   90.00
_cell.angle_beta   90.00
_cell.angle_gamma   90.00
#
_symmetry.space_group_name_H-M   'P 1'
#
loop_
_entity.id
_entity.type
_entity.pdbx_description
1 polymer ?
#
loop_
_entity_poly.entity_id
_entity_poly.type
_entity_poly.pdbx_seq_one_letter_code
_entity_poly.pdbx_strand_id
1 'polypeptide(L)'
;MRDAIRNALISGVPEVGGRIFEPHTASADTEKPYLIVKENAEQDNTEWAGFRGRIEVWPYVEESSYTEVDALAKKVAATLNMQLLTGDDGEAVTCISDGMLEDVADTEWQALTRCVNFYVLALQPSDVPGPLNNDPWIDALVVWSKAILGDGYEVQGGQLSVGYKRPAVLWRLDNINIEDCGSLAFDVVKRVACHVFGRNAVEEANIAVKLIEEMGNAVKIPISAAERRYMTIRDIKGNVYTDALKQGHIRATVARRTRRPREEVAIIGSVSTDGHIEQNQEEGV
;
A
#
# COMPACT_ATOMS: atom_id res chain seq x y z
N MET A 1 13.82 7.23 -14.48
CA MET A 1 13.11 8.08 -13.48
C MET A 1 13.31 9.60 -13.70
N ARG A 2 14.54 10.14 -13.63
CA ARG A 2 14.80 11.59 -13.78
C ARG A 2 14.21 12.16 -15.07
N ASP A 3 14.40 11.45 -16.17
CA ASP A 3 13.92 11.88 -17.49
C ASP A 3 12.39 11.96 -17.54
N ALA A 4 11.69 10.99 -16.93
CA ALA A 4 10.23 11.02 -16.83
C ALA A 4 9.72 12.27 -16.09
N ILE A 5 10.35 12.62 -14.96
CA ILE A 5 10.01 13.81 -14.16
C ILE A 5 10.36 15.09 -14.94
N ARG A 6 11.54 15.12 -15.57
CA ARG A 6 12.00 16.25 -16.38
C ARG A 6 11.04 16.51 -17.55
N ASN A 7 10.70 15.48 -18.32
CA ASN A 7 9.79 15.58 -19.47
C ASN A 7 8.39 16.05 -19.03
N ALA A 8 7.88 15.52 -17.91
CA ALA A 8 6.62 15.98 -17.33
C ALA A 8 6.65 17.47 -16.97
N LEU A 9 7.71 17.94 -16.32
CA LEU A 9 7.87 19.33 -15.94
C LEU A 9 8.06 20.27 -17.15
N ILE A 10 8.79 19.84 -18.19
CA ILE A 10 8.93 20.60 -19.45
C ILE A 10 7.54 20.85 -20.06
N SER A 11 6.69 19.82 -20.08
CA SER A 11 5.34 19.94 -20.64
C SER A 11 4.37 20.70 -19.73
N GLY A 12 4.48 20.50 -18.40
CA GLY A 12 3.52 21.01 -17.43
C GLY A 12 3.81 22.42 -16.92
N VAL A 13 5.05 22.90 -17.06
CA VAL A 13 5.50 24.21 -16.57
C VAL A 13 6.21 25.00 -17.70
N PRO A 14 5.49 25.38 -18.77
CA PRO A 14 6.08 26.07 -19.91
C PRO A 14 6.73 27.42 -19.58
N GLU A 15 6.35 28.05 -18.46
CA GLU A 15 6.87 29.33 -17.99
C GLU A 15 8.39 29.32 -17.76
N VAL A 16 8.97 28.16 -17.44
CA VAL A 16 10.42 28.03 -17.29
C VAL A 16 11.16 27.81 -18.60
N GLY A 17 10.47 27.78 -19.76
CA GLY A 17 11.09 27.66 -21.07
C GLY A 17 11.95 26.40 -21.25
N GLY A 18 11.61 25.31 -20.56
CA GLY A 18 12.41 24.07 -20.55
C GLY A 18 13.67 24.12 -19.69
N ARG A 19 13.90 25.20 -18.93
CA ARG A 19 15.04 25.37 -18.01
C ARG A 19 14.83 24.56 -16.74
N ILE A 20 15.20 23.28 -16.83
CA ILE A 20 15.20 22.33 -15.73
C ILE A 20 16.61 21.82 -15.51
N PHE A 21 17.13 22.00 -14.31
CA PHE A 21 18.54 21.79 -14.01
C PHE A 21 18.73 20.78 -12.88
N GLU A 22 19.90 20.12 -12.89
CA GLU A 22 20.40 19.45 -11.70
C GLU A 22 21.06 20.48 -10.76
N PRO A 23 21.23 20.17 -9.45
CA PRO A 23 21.63 21.18 -8.45
C PRO A 23 22.94 21.92 -8.73
N HIS A 24 23.82 21.38 -9.57
CA HIS A 24 25.13 21.93 -9.86
C HIS A 24 25.22 22.62 -11.23
N THR A 25 24.11 22.69 -11.99
CA THR A 25 24.12 23.21 -13.37
C THR A 25 23.76 24.69 -13.45
N ALA A 26 22.85 25.16 -12.60
CA ALA A 26 22.44 26.56 -12.56
C ALA A 26 23.41 27.41 -11.73
N SER A 27 23.40 28.71 -11.99
CA SER A 27 24.18 29.75 -11.31
C SER A 27 23.36 31.03 -11.14
N ALA A 28 23.91 32.03 -10.45
CA ALA A 28 23.27 33.34 -10.28
C ALA A 28 22.87 34.00 -11.61
N ASP A 29 23.70 33.83 -12.66
CA ASP A 29 23.48 34.40 -14.00
C ASP A 29 22.49 33.59 -14.85
N THR A 30 21.97 32.47 -14.35
CA THR A 30 21.01 31.65 -15.08
C THR A 30 19.70 32.41 -15.24
N GLU A 31 19.20 32.49 -16.48
CA GLU A 31 17.97 33.21 -16.80
C GLU A 31 16.77 32.61 -16.05
N LYS A 32 16.09 33.45 -15.25
CA LYS A 32 14.92 33.07 -14.45
C LYS A 32 13.62 33.26 -15.26
N PRO A 33 12.53 32.51 -14.97
CA PRO A 33 12.46 31.44 -13.99
C PRO A 33 13.00 30.09 -14.52
N TYR A 34 13.45 29.24 -13.59
CA TYR A 34 13.88 27.86 -13.86
C TYR A 34 13.55 26.92 -12.70
N LEU A 35 13.66 25.62 -12.92
CA LEU A 35 13.48 24.60 -11.87
C LEU A 35 14.82 23.88 -11.61
N ILE A 36 15.11 23.59 -10.34
CA ILE A 36 16.10 22.58 -9.95
C ILE A 36 15.37 21.33 -9.49
N VAL A 37 15.77 20.17 -10.01
CA VAL A 37 15.30 18.87 -9.56
C VAL A 37 16.43 18.16 -8.83
N LYS A 38 16.18 17.76 -7.59
CA LYS A 38 17.15 17.07 -6.74
C LYS A 38 16.55 15.76 -6.23
N GLU A 39 17.26 14.67 -6.44
CA GLU A 39 16.95 13.40 -5.76
C GLU A 39 17.59 13.39 -4.38
N ASN A 40 16.84 12.93 -3.38
CA ASN A 40 17.37 12.71 -2.05
C ASN A 40 17.94 11.28 -1.94
N ALA A 41 18.89 11.09 -1.01
CA ALA A 41 19.56 9.81 -0.80
C ALA A 41 18.68 8.79 -0.05
N GLU A 42 17.57 9.23 0.54
CA GLU A 42 16.63 8.37 1.25
C GLU A 42 15.81 7.55 0.24
N GLN A 43 16.18 6.28 0.13
CA GLN A 43 15.61 5.32 -0.82
C GLN A 43 15.31 4.02 -0.07
N ASP A 44 14.07 3.55 -0.19
CA ASP A 44 13.63 2.26 0.34
C ASP A 44 13.11 1.42 -0.84
N ASN A 45 13.59 0.19 -0.99
CA ASN A 45 12.98 -0.76 -1.93
C ASN A 45 11.92 -1.57 -1.18
N THR A 46 10.70 -1.62 -1.71
CA THR A 46 9.58 -2.34 -1.11
C THR A 46 9.06 -3.38 -2.08
N GLU A 47 8.89 -4.62 -1.64
CA GLU A 47 8.47 -5.72 -2.52
C GLU A 47 7.11 -5.48 -3.22
N TRP A 48 6.26 -4.61 -2.65
CA TRP A 48 4.90 -4.35 -3.15
C TRP A 48 4.80 -3.15 -4.12
N ALA A 49 5.73 -2.19 -4.08
CA ALA A 49 5.76 -1.01 -4.95
C ALA A 49 7.09 -0.83 -5.70
N GLY A 50 8.02 -1.78 -5.58
CA GLY A 50 9.37 -1.63 -6.10
C GLY A 50 10.08 -0.48 -5.40
N PHE A 51 10.67 0.41 -6.18
CA PHE A 51 11.52 1.49 -5.68
C PHE A 51 10.69 2.66 -5.16
N ARG A 52 11.00 3.10 -3.94
CA ARG A 52 10.53 4.37 -3.37
C ARG A 52 11.70 5.30 -3.12
N GLY A 53 11.62 6.50 -3.65
CA GLY A 53 12.57 7.58 -3.40
C GLY A 53 11.88 8.88 -3.01
N ARG A 54 12.68 9.91 -2.73
CA ARG A 54 12.22 11.28 -2.53
C ARG A 54 12.88 12.21 -3.52
N ILE A 55 12.10 13.11 -4.09
CA ILE A 55 12.60 14.20 -4.93
C ILE A 55 12.16 15.54 -4.37
N GLU A 56 12.99 16.54 -4.64
CA GLU A 56 12.77 17.93 -4.34
C GLU A 56 12.75 18.69 -5.67
N VAL A 57 11.75 19.54 -5.85
CA VAL A 57 11.69 20.46 -6.99
C VAL A 57 11.68 21.88 -6.46
N TRP A 58 12.64 22.69 -6.91
CA TRP A 58 12.87 24.04 -6.45
C TRP A 58 12.63 25.02 -7.61
N PRO A 59 11.52 25.77 -7.63
CA PRO A 59 11.29 26.84 -8.59
C PRO A 59 12.04 28.09 -8.14
N TYR A 60 12.94 28.57 -9.00
CA TYR A 60 13.70 29.80 -8.79
C TYR A 60 13.13 30.91 -9.67
N VAL A 61 12.81 32.04 -9.05
CA VAL A 61 12.30 33.27 -9.72
C VAL A 61 13.10 34.50 -9.26
N GLU A 62 12.89 35.62 -9.95
CA GLU A 62 13.53 36.89 -9.60
C GLU A 62 13.15 37.35 -8.18
N GLU A 63 14.00 38.17 -7.55
CA GLU A 63 13.72 38.81 -6.24
C GLU A 63 12.69 39.95 -6.33
N SER A 64 11.54 39.67 -6.92
CA SER A 64 10.44 40.62 -7.10
C SER A 64 9.27 40.30 -6.16
N SER A 65 8.75 39.07 -6.19
CA SER A 65 7.56 38.66 -5.46
C SER A 65 7.46 37.15 -5.23
N TYR A 66 7.06 36.75 -4.03
CA TYR A 66 6.70 35.36 -3.72
C TYR A 66 5.46 34.86 -4.48
N THR A 67 4.69 35.74 -5.10
CA THR A 67 3.52 35.33 -5.91
C THR A 67 3.92 34.45 -7.09
N GLU A 68 5.09 34.71 -7.69
CA GLU A 68 5.63 33.91 -8.80
C GLU A 68 6.12 32.54 -8.30
N VAL A 69 6.79 32.49 -7.15
CA VAL A 69 7.16 31.24 -6.48
C VAL A 69 5.93 30.38 -6.20
N ASP A 70 4.88 30.98 -5.62
CA ASP A 70 3.62 30.30 -5.32
C ASP A 70 2.94 29.73 -6.57
N ALA A 71 2.93 30.48 -7.67
CA ALA A 71 2.35 30.06 -8.93
C ALA A 71 3.10 28.86 -9.52
N LEU A 72 4.43 28.93 -9.57
CA LEU A 72 5.26 27.82 -10.07
C LEU A 72 5.17 26.60 -9.16
N ALA A 73 5.25 26.77 -7.84
CA ALA A 73 5.16 25.66 -6.89
C ALA A 73 3.83 24.90 -7.00
N LYS A 74 2.71 25.63 -7.14
CA LYS A 74 1.39 25.01 -7.39
C LYS A 74 1.34 24.26 -8.71
N LYS A 75 1.95 24.81 -9.76
CA LYS A 75 1.98 24.18 -11.09
C LYS A 75 2.84 22.93 -11.12
N VAL A 76 4.01 22.97 -10.48
CA VAL A 76 4.89 21.81 -10.24
C VAL A 76 4.13 20.72 -9.48
N ALA A 77 3.47 21.08 -8.37
CA ALA A 77 2.65 20.15 -7.60
C ALA A 77 1.54 19.52 -8.45
N ALA A 78 0.79 20.31 -9.21
CA ALA A 78 -0.27 19.80 -10.08
C ALA A 78 0.25 18.92 -11.23
N THR A 79 1.42 19.23 -11.77
CA THR A 79 2.04 18.49 -12.88
C THR A 79 2.49 17.10 -12.44
N LEU A 80 3.07 16.98 -11.24
CA LEU A 80 3.67 15.74 -10.79
C LEU A 80 2.74 14.90 -9.90
N ASN A 81 1.92 15.54 -9.07
CA ASN A 81 1.17 14.83 -8.03
C ASN A 81 0.14 13.86 -8.64
N MET A 82 0.24 12.60 -8.21
CA MET A 82 -0.64 11.49 -8.57
C MET A 82 -0.71 11.18 -10.07
N GLN A 83 0.23 11.67 -10.87
CA GLN A 83 0.31 11.40 -12.30
C GLN A 83 1.24 10.22 -12.59
N LEU A 84 0.89 9.40 -13.59
CA LEU A 84 1.80 8.41 -14.16
C LEU A 84 2.74 9.12 -15.15
N LEU A 85 4.01 9.16 -14.81
CA LEU A 85 5.06 9.80 -15.60
C LEU A 85 5.86 8.72 -16.31
N THR A 86 6.03 8.84 -17.63
CA THR A 86 6.75 7.85 -18.44
C THR A 86 8.02 8.47 -18.99
N GLY A 87 9.15 7.80 -18.80
CA GLY A 87 10.43 8.17 -19.40
C GLY A 87 10.56 7.63 -20.82
N ASP A 88 11.55 8.13 -21.55
CA ASP A 88 11.80 7.71 -22.95
C ASP A 88 12.28 6.26 -23.05
N ASP A 89 12.82 5.71 -21.95
CA ASP A 89 13.23 4.31 -21.75
C ASP A 89 12.05 3.36 -21.43
N GLY A 90 10.83 3.90 -21.29
CA GLY A 90 9.65 3.14 -20.89
C GLY A 90 9.51 2.92 -19.39
N GLU A 91 10.41 3.46 -18.56
CA GLU A 91 10.23 3.47 -17.11
C GLU A 91 9.04 4.35 -16.73
N ALA A 92 8.17 3.83 -15.86
CA ALA A 92 7.01 4.55 -15.38
C ALA A 92 7.10 4.81 -13.88
N VAL A 93 6.91 6.06 -13.48
CA VAL A 93 6.95 6.48 -12.08
C VAL A 93 5.71 7.28 -11.72
N THR A 94 5.31 7.26 -10.45
CA THR A 94 4.23 8.11 -9.92
C THR A 94 4.79 8.96 -8.79
N CYS A 95 4.61 10.28 -8.89
CA CYS A 95 4.99 11.20 -7.83
C CYS A 95 3.80 11.48 -6.91
N ILE A 96 4.04 11.60 -5.60
CA ILE A 96 3.03 11.91 -4.59
C ILE A 96 3.55 13.07 -3.77
N SER A 97 2.80 14.17 -3.76
CA SER A 97 3.17 15.39 -3.05
C SER A 97 3.36 15.13 -1.56
N ASP A 98 4.48 15.61 -1.03
CA ASP A 98 4.90 15.50 0.37
C ASP A 98 5.11 16.90 0.97
N GLY A 99 4.24 17.83 0.59
CA GLY A 99 4.23 19.19 1.09
C GLY A 99 5.34 20.07 0.49
N MET A 100 5.45 21.26 1.06
CA MET A 100 6.40 22.29 0.65
C MET A 100 7.14 22.80 1.88
N LEU A 101 8.40 23.22 1.69
CA LEU A 101 9.15 23.91 2.75
C LEU A 101 8.81 25.41 2.76
N GLU A 102 9.44 26.15 3.68
CA GLU A 102 9.33 27.60 3.73
C GLU A 102 9.97 28.29 2.53
N ASP A 103 9.55 29.53 2.31
CA ASP A 103 10.14 30.41 1.31
C ASP A 103 11.56 30.81 1.71
N VAL A 104 12.46 30.80 0.72
CA VAL A 104 13.86 31.16 0.90
C VAL A 104 14.24 32.24 -0.10
N ALA A 105 14.84 33.32 0.40
CA ALA A 105 15.58 34.27 -0.42
C ALA A 105 17.03 33.76 -0.55
N ASP A 106 17.37 33.26 -1.74
CA ASP A 106 18.71 32.80 -2.06
C ASP A 106 19.54 34.00 -2.54
N THR A 107 20.17 34.69 -1.58
CA THR A 107 20.93 35.91 -1.86
C THR A 107 22.16 35.68 -2.73
N GLU A 108 22.71 34.46 -2.75
CA GLU A 108 23.86 34.13 -3.62
C GLU A 108 23.41 34.10 -5.08
N TRP A 109 22.21 33.58 -5.32
CA TRP A 109 21.65 33.40 -6.66
C TRP A 109 20.72 34.54 -7.07
N GLN A 110 20.52 35.51 -6.18
CA GLN A 110 19.63 36.65 -6.34
C GLN A 110 18.23 36.18 -6.76
N ALA A 111 17.66 35.28 -5.96
CA ALA A 111 16.44 34.58 -6.32
C ALA A 111 15.52 34.33 -5.12
N LEU A 112 14.22 34.16 -5.39
CA LEU A 112 13.28 33.57 -4.45
C LEU A 112 12.97 32.12 -4.85
N THR A 113 12.90 31.24 -3.85
CA THR A 113 12.62 29.80 -4.07
C THR A 113 11.81 29.19 -2.93
N ARG A 114 11.23 28.01 -3.19
CA ARG A 114 10.57 27.17 -2.20
C ARG A 114 10.70 25.71 -2.60
N CYS A 115 11.09 24.83 -1.69
CA CYS A 115 11.11 23.40 -1.99
C CYS A 115 9.69 22.82 -2.09
N VAL A 116 9.41 22.09 -3.18
CA VAL A 116 8.25 21.21 -3.31
C VAL A 116 8.73 19.76 -3.23
N ASN A 117 8.28 19.03 -2.21
CA ASN A 117 8.72 17.65 -1.95
C ASN A 117 7.75 16.64 -2.57
N PHE A 118 8.29 15.53 -3.06
CA PHE A 118 7.48 14.38 -3.50
C PHE A 118 8.12 13.06 -3.08
N TYR A 119 7.29 12.09 -2.74
CA TYR A 119 7.67 10.68 -2.86
C TYR A 119 7.54 10.24 -4.31
N VAL A 120 8.47 9.42 -4.77
CA VAL A 120 8.41 8.79 -6.09
C VAL A 120 8.26 7.29 -5.91
N LEU A 121 7.25 6.72 -6.56
CA LEU A 121 7.05 5.29 -6.67
C LEU A 121 7.44 4.88 -8.10
N ALA A 122 8.54 4.16 -8.23
CA ALA A 122 8.92 3.53 -9.49
C ALA A 122 8.58 2.04 -9.38
N LEU A 123 7.39 1.72 -9.90
CA LEU A 123 6.90 0.35 -9.94
C LEU A 123 7.79 -0.45 -10.88
N GLN A 124 8.49 -1.45 -10.35
CA GLN A 124 9.27 -2.32 -11.21
C GLN A 124 8.32 -3.22 -12.02
N PRO A 125 8.57 -3.41 -13.32
CA PRO A 125 7.93 -4.49 -14.05
C PRO A 125 8.14 -5.78 -13.27
N SER A 126 7.07 -6.54 -13.05
CA SER A 126 7.20 -7.87 -12.46
C SER A 126 7.86 -8.78 -13.51
N ASP A 127 9.19 -8.74 -13.62
CA ASP A 127 9.96 -9.61 -14.50
C ASP A 127 10.02 -11.06 -13.98
N VAL A 128 9.29 -11.38 -12.92
CA VAL A 128 9.19 -12.74 -12.39
C VAL A 128 8.29 -13.56 -13.32
N PRO A 129 8.84 -14.52 -14.09
CA PRO A 129 8.03 -15.37 -14.95
C PRO A 129 7.30 -16.38 -14.06
N GLY A 130 5.97 -16.29 -14.02
CA GLY A 130 5.11 -17.21 -13.27
C GLY A 130 3.82 -16.50 -12.80
N PRO A 131 2.75 -17.24 -12.48
CA PRO A 131 1.58 -16.62 -11.87
C PRO A 131 1.99 -16.01 -10.52
N LEU A 132 1.75 -14.71 -10.35
CA LEU A 132 1.76 -14.05 -9.04
C LEU A 132 0.63 -14.66 -8.21
N ASN A 133 0.91 -15.78 -7.57
CA ASN A 133 -0.03 -16.40 -6.64
C ASN A 133 0.06 -15.63 -5.32
N ASN A 134 -0.92 -14.76 -5.11
CA ASN A 134 -1.10 -14.09 -3.84
C ASN A 134 -1.48 -15.09 -2.76
N ASP A 135 -1.33 -14.66 -1.50
CA ASP A 135 -1.90 -15.38 -0.39
C ASP A 135 -3.44 -15.45 -0.55
N PRO A 136 -4.09 -16.61 -0.34
CA PRO A 136 -5.54 -16.74 -0.52
C PRO A 136 -6.38 -15.77 0.32
N TRP A 137 -5.83 -15.25 1.42
CA TRP A 137 -6.51 -14.26 2.25
C TRP A 137 -6.45 -12.87 1.61
N ILE A 138 -5.36 -12.55 0.92
CA ILE A 138 -5.25 -11.33 0.13
C ILE A 138 -6.21 -11.40 -1.06
N ASP A 139 -6.28 -12.54 -1.78
CA ASP A 139 -7.25 -12.71 -2.87
C ASP A 139 -8.69 -12.55 -2.39
N ALA A 140 -9.01 -13.11 -1.23
CA ALA A 140 -10.31 -12.96 -0.60
C ALA A 140 -10.65 -11.49 -0.29
N LEU A 141 -9.68 -10.72 0.24
CA LEU A 141 -9.85 -9.30 0.51
C LEU A 141 -9.99 -8.47 -0.78
N VAL A 142 -9.28 -8.85 -1.84
CA VAL A 142 -9.41 -8.23 -3.18
C VAL A 142 -10.82 -8.42 -3.71
N VAL A 143 -11.30 -9.67 -3.76
CA VAL A 143 -12.66 -9.99 -4.23
C VAL A 143 -13.72 -9.29 -3.37
N TRP A 144 -13.58 -9.35 -2.05
CA TRP A 144 -14.51 -8.73 -1.11
C TRP A 144 -14.56 -7.21 -1.27
N SER A 145 -13.40 -6.54 -1.35
CA SER A 145 -13.32 -5.08 -1.52
C SER A 145 -13.86 -4.66 -2.89
N LYS A 146 -13.58 -5.44 -3.94
CA LYS A 146 -14.10 -5.17 -5.30
C LYS A 146 -15.63 -5.23 -5.32
N ALA A 147 -16.25 -6.17 -4.61
CA ALA A 147 -17.70 -6.24 -4.51
C ALA A 147 -18.32 -5.01 -3.80
N ILE A 148 -17.61 -4.42 -2.84
CA ILE A 148 -18.05 -3.23 -2.11
C ILE A 148 -17.86 -1.93 -2.91
N LEU A 149 -16.74 -1.82 -3.61
CA LEU A 149 -16.35 -0.62 -4.33
C LEU A 149 -16.97 -0.54 -5.73
N GLY A 150 -17.15 -1.69 -6.38
CA GLY A 150 -17.70 -1.81 -7.72
C GLY A 150 -16.68 -1.67 -8.86
N ASP A 151 -17.18 -1.59 -10.08
CA ASP A 151 -16.35 -1.71 -11.29
C ASP A 151 -15.42 -0.52 -11.55
N GLY A 152 -15.75 0.66 -11.01
CA GLY A 152 -14.95 1.88 -11.17
C GLY A 152 -13.61 1.92 -10.42
N TYR A 153 -13.26 0.86 -9.67
CA TYR A 153 -12.06 0.79 -8.85
C TYR A 153 -11.16 -0.36 -9.27
N GLU A 154 -9.86 -0.12 -9.41
CA GLU A 154 -8.90 -1.23 -9.50
C GLU A 154 -8.60 -1.76 -8.11
N VAL A 155 -8.73 -3.07 -7.89
CA VAL A 155 -8.42 -3.69 -6.61
C VAL A 155 -7.42 -4.81 -6.85
N GLN A 156 -6.27 -4.71 -6.19
CA GLN A 156 -5.10 -5.54 -6.44
C GLN A 156 -4.59 -6.12 -5.11
N GLY A 157 -3.83 -7.21 -5.20
CA GLY A 157 -3.28 -7.91 -4.06
C GLY A 157 -1.79 -8.15 -4.25
N GLY A 158 -1.02 -8.08 -3.17
CA GLY A 158 0.42 -8.36 -3.14
C GLY A 158 1.26 -7.22 -3.67
N GLN A 159 1.15 -6.93 -4.97
CA GLN A 159 1.94 -5.92 -5.66
C GLN A 159 1.05 -4.96 -6.46
N LEU A 160 1.48 -3.69 -6.54
CA LEU A 160 0.83 -2.70 -7.39
C LEU A 160 1.34 -2.83 -8.83
N SER A 161 0.44 -3.06 -9.77
CA SER A 161 0.79 -3.16 -11.19
C SER A 161 1.25 -1.82 -11.77
N VAL A 162 2.22 -1.90 -12.69
CA VAL A 162 2.63 -0.77 -13.51
C VAL A 162 1.43 -0.24 -14.29
N GLY A 163 1.19 1.08 -14.23
CA GLY A 163 0.11 1.73 -14.96
C GLY A 163 -1.29 1.56 -14.37
N TYR A 164 -1.38 1.18 -13.08
CA TYR A 164 -2.66 1.14 -12.35
C TYR A 164 -3.46 2.45 -12.49
N LYS A 165 -4.79 2.34 -12.50
CA LYS A 165 -5.68 3.49 -12.66
C LYS A 165 -6.32 3.87 -11.34
N ARG A 166 -6.29 5.18 -11.04
CA ARG A 166 -6.96 5.75 -9.87
C ARG A 166 -8.48 5.93 -10.17
N PRO A 167 -9.38 5.59 -9.22
CA PRO A 167 -9.06 5.11 -7.88
C PRO A 167 -8.67 3.62 -7.84
N ALA A 168 -7.64 3.30 -7.06
CA ALA A 168 -7.17 1.93 -6.85
C ALA A 168 -7.00 1.58 -5.38
N VAL A 169 -7.03 0.28 -5.08
CA VAL A 169 -6.80 -0.29 -3.76
C VAL A 169 -5.82 -1.46 -3.88
N LEU A 170 -4.83 -1.51 -2.99
CA LEU A 170 -3.89 -2.62 -2.88
C LEU A 170 -3.95 -3.22 -1.48
N TRP A 171 -4.19 -4.54 -1.40
CA TRP A 171 -4.03 -5.31 -0.17
C TRP A 171 -2.69 -6.02 -0.14
N ARG A 172 -1.97 -5.91 0.97
CA ARG A 172 -0.71 -6.65 1.20
C ARG A 172 -0.73 -7.39 2.53
N LEU A 173 0.09 -8.44 2.58
CA LEU A 173 0.35 -9.20 3.79
C LEU A 173 1.55 -8.58 4.52
N ASP A 174 1.38 -8.26 5.79
CA ASP A 174 2.41 -7.63 6.61
C ASP A 174 3.12 -8.65 7.48
N ASN A 175 2.36 -9.56 8.06
CA ASN A 175 2.90 -10.57 8.97
C ASN A 175 1.96 -11.77 9.06
N ILE A 176 2.53 -12.92 9.41
CA ILE A 176 1.80 -14.15 9.71
C ILE A 176 2.32 -14.68 11.05
N ASN A 177 1.40 -15.05 11.93
CA ASN A 177 1.71 -15.73 13.17
C ASN A 177 0.69 -16.86 13.44
N ILE A 178 1.12 -17.82 14.24
CA ILE A 178 0.27 -18.88 14.76
C ILE A 178 0.06 -18.64 16.24
N GLU A 179 -1.18 -18.72 16.70
CA GLU A 179 -1.53 -18.61 18.10
C GLU A 179 -2.17 -19.91 18.58
N ASP A 180 -1.59 -20.53 19.61
CA ASP A 180 -2.11 -21.77 20.15
C ASP A 180 -3.46 -21.55 20.85
N CYS A 181 -4.44 -22.40 20.51
CA CYS A 181 -5.77 -22.40 21.10
C CYS A 181 -6.01 -23.74 21.81
N GLY A 182 -5.04 -24.14 22.63
CA GLY A 182 -5.00 -25.44 23.31
C GLY A 182 -4.53 -26.59 22.42
N SER A 183 -4.79 -27.81 22.88
CA SER A 183 -4.25 -29.04 22.26
C SER A 183 -4.91 -29.43 20.94
N LEU A 184 -6.12 -28.92 20.63
CA LEU A 184 -6.91 -29.38 19.49
C LEU A 184 -6.94 -28.38 18.31
N ALA A 185 -6.54 -27.14 18.53
CA ALA A 185 -6.63 -26.09 17.52
C ALA A 185 -5.56 -25.02 17.70
N PHE A 186 -5.34 -24.27 16.63
CA PHE A 186 -4.55 -23.05 16.61
C PHE A 186 -5.24 -22.03 15.71
N ASP A 187 -5.04 -20.76 15.97
CA ASP A 187 -5.46 -19.69 15.09
C ASP A 187 -4.30 -19.34 14.15
N VAL A 188 -4.57 -19.35 12.85
CA VAL A 188 -3.72 -18.66 11.87
C VAL A 188 -4.11 -17.20 11.92
N VAL A 189 -3.17 -16.33 12.24
CA VAL A 189 -3.39 -14.90 12.38
C VAL A 189 -2.50 -14.18 11.36
N LYS A 190 -3.09 -13.22 10.66
CA LYS A 190 -2.41 -12.43 9.64
C LYS A 190 -2.65 -10.95 9.87
N ARG A 191 -1.60 -10.18 9.73
CA ARG A 191 -1.68 -8.72 9.66
C ARG A 191 -1.66 -8.34 8.20
N VAL A 192 -2.59 -7.50 7.80
CA VAL A 192 -2.71 -7.01 6.42
C VAL A 192 -2.77 -5.49 6.42
N ALA A 193 -2.27 -4.89 5.35
CA ALA A 193 -2.38 -3.46 5.09
C ALA A 193 -3.11 -3.22 3.76
N CYS A 194 -3.91 -2.16 3.74
CA CYS A 194 -4.60 -1.67 2.56
C CYS A 194 -4.04 -0.30 2.18
N HIS A 195 -3.58 -0.15 0.95
CA HIS A 195 -3.20 1.14 0.39
C HIS A 195 -4.31 1.60 -0.55
N VAL A 196 -4.76 2.84 -0.38
CA VAL A 196 -5.75 3.47 -1.23
C VAL A 196 -5.03 4.51 -2.07
N PHE A 197 -5.33 4.52 -3.36
CA PHE A 197 -4.80 5.48 -4.32
C PHE A 197 -5.99 6.17 -5.00
N GLY A 198 -6.46 7.25 -4.38
CA GLY A 198 -7.58 8.05 -4.91
C GLY A 198 -7.09 9.12 -5.86
N ARG A 199 -8.02 9.89 -6.42
CA ARG A 199 -7.74 11.06 -7.27
C ARG A 199 -7.38 12.30 -6.45
N ASN A 200 -7.68 12.26 -5.15
CA ASN A 200 -7.31 13.25 -4.15
C ASN A 200 -7.42 12.63 -2.75
N ALA A 201 -6.90 13.33 -1.74
CA ALA A 201 -6.88 12.86 -0.35
C ALA A 201 -8.28 12.63 0.25
N VAL A 202 -9.29 13.40 -0.17
CA VAL A 202 -10.68 13.23 0.31
C VAL A 202 -11.25 11.91 -0.20
N GLU A 203 -11.02 11.58 -1.47
CA GLU A 203 -11.41 10.30 -2.03
C GLU A 203 -10.66 9.14 -1.36
N GLU A 204 -9.37 9.28 -1.10
CA GLU A 204 -8.59 8.28 -0.36
C GLU A 204 -9.20 7.99 1.02
N ALA A 205 -9.50 9.06 1.76
CA ALA A 205 -10.15 8.97 3.06
C ALA A 205 -11.53 8.29 2.98
N ASN A 206 -12.37 8.69 2.03
CA ASN A 206 -13.73 8.15 1.86
C ASN A 206 -13.72 6.66 1.51
N ILE A 207 -12.82 6.23 0.63
CA ILE A 207 -12.65 4.81 0.30
C ILE A 207 -12.19 4.04 1.53
N ALA A 208 -11.20 4.55 2.27
CA ALA A 208 -10.68 3.90 3.46
C ALA A 208 -11.77 3.76 4.54
N VAL A 209 -12.53 4.82 4.82
CA VAL A 209 -13.66 4.80 5.76
C VAL A 209 -14.71 3.78 5.33
N LYS A 210 -15.13 3.80 4.06
CA LYS A 210 -16.11 2.85 3.54
C LYS A 210 -15.67 1.40 3.73
N LEU A 211 -14.41 1.08 3.39
CA LEU A 211 -13.89 -0.27 3.59
C LEU A 211 -13.82 -0.65 5.07
N ILE A 212 -13.43 0.27 5.96
CA ILE A 212 -13.40 0.01 7.41
C ILE A 212 -14.80 -0.27 7.97
N GLU A 213 -15.79 0.54 7.59
CA GLU A 213 -17.18 0.36 8.02
C GLU A 213 -17.74 -1.00 7.55
N GLU A 214 -17.52 -1.34 6.27
CA GLU A 214 -17.96 -2.62 5.72
C GLU A 214 -17.21 -3.80 6.33
N MET A 215 -15.92 -3.65 6.65
CA MET A 215 -15.16 -4.66 7.39
C MET A 215 -15.72 -4.85 8.81
N GLY A 216 -16.09 -3.76 9.49
CA GLY A 216 -16.75 -3.82 10.79
C GLY A 216 -18.09 -4.55 10.74
N ASN A 217 -18.88 -4.34 9.67
CA ASN A 217 -20.13 -5.05 9.43
C ASN A 217 -19.91 -6.52 9.06
N ALA A 218 -18.86 -6.80 8.28
CA ALA A 218 -18.49 -8.13 7.81
C ALA A 218 -17.69 -8.89 8.88
N VAL A 219 -18.37 -9.37 9.93
CA VAL A 219 -17.78 -10.22 10.99
C VAL A 219 -16.95 -11.40 10.42
N LYS A 220 -17.31 -11.88 9.21
CA LYS A 220 -16.57 -12.91 8.47
C LYS A 220 -16.44 -12.55 6.99
N ILE A 221 -15.23 -12.73 6.45
CA ILE A 221 -14.95 -12.62 5.01
C ILE A 221 -14.64 -14.03 4.45
N PRO A 222 -15.30 -14.50 3.39
CA PRO A 222 -15.03 -15.81 2.80
C PRO A 222 -13.64 -15.88 2.16
N ILE A 223 -12.82 -16.85 2.54
CA ILE A 223 -11.57 -17.20 1.84
C ILE A 223 -11.88 -18.19 0.70
N SER A 224 -12.68 -19.21 0.99
CA SER A 224 -13.20 -20.16 0.01
C SER A 224 -14.60 -20.54 0.46
N ALA A 225 -15.61 -20.05 -0.26
CA ALA A 225 -17.01 -20.34 0.05
C ALA A 225 -17.32 -21.84 -0.12
N ALA A 226 -16.74 -22.47 -1.16
CA ALA A 226 -16.91 -23.91 -1.44
C ALA A 226 -16.42 -24.78 -0.27
N GLU A 227 -15.29 -24.42 0.33
CA GLU A 227 -14.72 -25.15 1.48
C GLU A 227 -15.18 -24.60 2.83
N ARG A 228 -16.13 -23.65 2.84
CA ARG A 228 -16.63 -22.96 4.04
C ARG A 228 -15.50 -22.40 4.91
N ARG A 229 -14.42 -21.93 4.27
CA ARG A 229 -13.28 -21.28 4.93
C ARG A 229 -13.51 -19.78 4.95
N TYR A 230 -13.47 -19.20 6.14
CA TYR A 230 -13.66 -17.76 6.38
C TYR A 230 -12.52 -17.22 7.21
N MET A 231 -12.16 -15.96 7.01
CA MET A 231 -11.41 -15.18 7.99
C MET A 231 -12.38 -14.36 8.84
N THR A 232 -12.01 -14.13 10.09
CA THR A 232 -12.69 -13.21 11.01
C THR A 232 -11.79 -12.02 11.26
N ILE A 233 -12.36 -10.82 11.29
CA ILE A 233 -11.63 -9.60 11.64
C ILE A 233 -11.54 -9.51 13.16
N ARG A 234 -10.31 -9.38 13.67
CA ARG A 234 -10.04 -9.23 15.11
C ARG A 234 -9.81 -7.77 15.51
N ASP A 235 -9.10 -7.03 14.66
CA ASP A 235 -8.79 -5.62 14.87
C ASP A 235 -8.70 -4.94 13.50
N ILE A 236 -9.12 -3.67 13.44
CA ILE A 236 -9.04 -2.83 12.24
C ILE A 236 -8.79 -1.38 12.64
N LYS A 237 -7.85 -0.74 11.95
CA LYS A 237 -7.46 0.66 12.18
C LYS A 237 -7.32 1.39 10.86
N GLY A 238 -7.87 2.60 10.80
CA GLY A 238 -7.68 3.54 9.71
C GLY A 238 -6.64 4.59 10.07
N ASN A 239 -5.77 4.90 9.11
CA ASN A 239 -4.75 5.94 9.17
C ASN A 239 -4.96 6.86 7.96
N VAL A 240 -5.61 8.01 8.16
CA VAL A 240 -5.96 8.93 7.07
C VAL A 240 -4.88 10.00 6.85
N TYR A 241 -3.99 10.23 7.84
CA TYR A 241 -3.07 11.37 7.85
C TYR A 241 -1.60 11.02 8.15
N THR A 242 -1.26 9.74 8.30
CA THR A 242 0.11 9.28 8.56
C THR A 242 0.60 8.47 7.36
N ASP A 243 1.91 8.57 7.01
CA ASP A 243 2.57 7.98 5.82
C ASP A 243 1.90 6.69 5.30
N ALA A 244 0.83 6.88 4.53
CA ALA A 244 -0.08 5.81 4.15
C ALA A 244 0.51 4.98 3.01
N LEU A 245 1.53 5.52 2.35
CA LEU A 245 2.37 4.79 1.42
C LEU A 245 3.22 3.76 2.18
N LYS A 246 3.84 4.11 3.30
CA LYS A 246 4.60 3.10 4.09
C LYS A 246 3.67 2.16 4.85
N GLN A 247 2.63 2.71 5.47
CA GLN A 247 1.89 1.98 6.50
C GLN A 247 0.62 1.31 6.00
N GLY A 248 0.05 1.80 4.90
CA GLY A 248 -1.32 1.52 4.50
C GLY A 248 -2.30 2.49 5.17
N HIS A 249 -3.35 2.84 4.43
CA HIS A 249 -4.50 3.60 4.94
C HIS A 249 -5.33 2.77 5.91
N ILE A 250 -5.35 1.45 5.75
CA ILE A 250 -6.01 0.51 6.67
C ILE A 250 -4.99 -0.53 7.11
N ARG A 251 -5.03 -0.89 8.39
CA ARG A 251 -4.35 -2.07 8.93
C ARG A 251 -5.36 -2.93 9.65
N ALA A 252 -5.37 -4.22 9.35
CA ALA A 252 -6.25 -5.16 10.00
C ALA A 252 -5.50 -6.40 10.48
N THR A 253 -5.99 -6.97 11.57
CA THR A 253 -5.61 -8.31 12.03
C THR A 253 -6.78 -9.24 11.73
N VAL A 254 -6.54 -10.21 10.87
CA VAL A 254 -7.52 -11.22 10.48
C VAL A 254 -7.06 -12.57 11.00
N ALA A 255 -8.01 -13.43 11.38
CA ALA A 255 -7.72 -14.73 11.93
C ALA A 255 -8.64 -15.83 11.41
N ARG A 256 -8.16 -17.07 11.48
CA ARG A 256 -8.95 -18.27 11.18
C ARG A 256 -8.49 -19.41 12.07
N ARG A 257 -9.43 -19.98 12.79
CA ARG A 257 -9.20 -21.20 13.57
C ARG A 257 -9.00 -22.41 12.68
N THR A 258 -7.94 -23.15 12.93
CA THR A 258 -7.60 -24.40 12.24
C THR A 258 -7.46 -25.52 13.26
N ARG A 259 -8.06 -26.67 12.98
CA ARG A 259 -7.91 -27.87 13.82
C ARG A 259 -6.55 -28.49 13.57
N ARG A 260 -5.89 -28.99 14.62
CA ARG A 260 -4.67 -29.78 14.44
C ARG A 260 -5.02 -31.08 13.71
N PRO A 261 -4.14 -31.57 12.80
CA PRO A 261 -4.24 -32.93 12.30
C PRO A 261 -4.26 -33.88 13.50
N ARG A 262 -5.25 -34.77 13.58
CA ARG A 262 -5.22 -35.89 14.52
C ARG A 262 -4.52 -37.04 13.81
N GLU A 263 -3.50 -37.64 14.43
CA GLU A 263 -3.21 -39.03 14.15
C GLU A 263 -4.43 -39.84 14.58
N GLU A 264 -4.96 -40.69 13.69
CA GLU A 264 -5.98 -41.67 14.06
C GLU A 264 -5.33 -42.66 15.02
N VAL A 265 -5.43 -42.38 16.33
CA VAL A 265 -5.09 -43.37 17.34
C VAL A 265 -6.16 -44.44 17.27
N ALA A 266 -5.74 -45.66 16.92
CA ALA A 266 -6.61 -46.82 16.77
C ALA A 266 -7.55 -46.96 17.98
N ILE A 267 -8.85 -47.07 17.70
CA ILE A 267 -9.88 -47.34 18.71
C ILE A 267 -9.53 -48.67 19.36
N ILE A 268 -9.35 -48.68 20.69
CA ILE A 268 -9.15 -49.91 21.46
C ILE A 268 -10.32 -50.85 21.15
N GLY A 269 -10.05 -51.94 20.44
CA GLY A 269 -11.01 -52.99 20.15
C GLY A 269 -11.48 -53.65 21.44
N SER A 270 -12.80 -53.75 21.60
CA SER A 270 -13.58 -54.57 22.54
C SER A 270 -12.83 -55.15 23.75
N VAL A 271 -13.24 -54.73 24.95
CA VAL A 271 -12.97 -55.46 26.19
C VAL A 271 -13.91 -56.66 26.26
N SER A 272 -13.40 -57.89 26.24
CA SER A 272 -14.17 -59.09 26.64
C SER A 272 -14.05 -59.27 28.15
N THR A 273 -15.15 -59.11 28.86
CA THR A 273 -15.25 -59.52 30.27
C THR A 273 -15.84 -60.92 30.32
N ASP A 274 -15.02 -61.93 30.62
CA ASP A 274 -15.52 -63.25 31.02
C ASP A 274 -16.01 -63.14 32.47
N GLY A 275 -17.32 -63.00 32.64
CA GLY A 275 -17.96 -63.02 33.94
C GLY A 275 -18.09 -64.44 34.48
N HIS A 276 -17.72 -64.65 35.74
CA HIS A 276 -18.08 -65.86 36.48
C HIS A 276 -19.21 -65.50 37.46
N ILE A 277 -20.39 -66.11 37.28
CA ILE A 277 -21.50 -66.03 38.22
C ILE A 277 -21.54 -67.37 38.98
N GLU A 278 -21.29 -67.34 40.29
CA GLU A 278 -21.58 -68.49 41.16
C GLU A 278 -23.09 -68.49 41.48
N GLN A 279 -23.79 -69.55 41.07
CA GLN A 279 -25.15 -69.81 41.50
C GLN A 279 -25.10 -70.54 42.86
N ASN A 280 -25.52 -69.86 43.94
CA ASN A 280 -25.83 -70.54 45.19
C ASN A 280 -27.22 -71.20 45.08
N GLN A 281 -27.26 -72.52 45.15
CA GLN A 281 -28.48 -73.28 45.36
C GLN A 281 -28.92 -73.18 46.82
N GLU A 282 -30.21 -72.87 47.01
CA GLU A 282 -30.91 -72.91 48.29
C GLU A 282 -31.07 -74.35 48.78
N GLU A 283 -30.86 -74.59 50.08
CA GLU A 283 -31.58 -75.62 50.81
C GLU A 283 -32.18 -75.01 52.07
N GLY A 284 -33.51 -75.02 52.13
CA GLY A 284 -34.28 -74.70 53.31
C GLY A 284 -34.57 -75.94 54.16
N VAL A 285 -34.57 -75.74 55.47
CA VAL A 285 -35.47 -76.36 56.45
C VAL A 285 -35.81 -75.32 57.51
#